data_AF-A0A966IM12-F1
#
_entry.id   AF-A0A966IM12-F1
#
_cell.length_a   1.000
_cell.length_b   1.000
_cell.length_c   1.000
_cell.angle_alpha   90.00
_cell.angle_beta   90.00
_cell.angle_gamma   90.00
#
_symmetry.space_group_name_H-M   'P 1'
#
loop_
_entity.id
_entity.type
_entity.pdbx_description
1 polymer ?
#
loop_
_entity_poly.entity_id
_entity_poly.type
_entity_poly.pdbx_seq_one_letter_code
_entity_poly.pdbx_strand_id
1 'polypeptide(L)'
;MIYQTLYLIISASVLVYLAKFDHYGLYIAIALFWVISAFYKPLTSIAIWSIVVFMAGFALMRIINIAASGIPSSYYFIFNKIFLAMKYKQYSQNQ
;
A
#
# COMPACT_ATOMS: atom_id res chain seq x y z
N MET A 1 -28.26 -5.05 4.46
CA MET A 1 -27.77 -4.06 5.44
C MET A 1 -26.60 -4.59 6.26
N ILE A 2 -26.69 -5.78 6.88
CA ILE A 2 -25.58 -6.33 7.68
C ILE A 2 -24.28 -6.54 6.87
N TYR A 3 -24.39 -6.98 5.60
CA TYR A 3 -23.24 -7.26 4.74
C TYR A 3 -22.40 -6.01 4.41
N GLN A 4 -23.05 -4.86 4.20
CA GLN A 4 -22.34 -3.60 3.88
C GLN A 4 -21.58 -3.08 5.09
N THR A 5 -22.21 -3.13 6.27
CA THR A 5 -21.59 -2.77 7.54
C THR A 5 -20.39 -3.69 7.84
N LEU A 6 -20.55 -5.01 7.70
CA LEU A 6 -19.46 -5.97 7.88
C LEU A 6 -18.31 -5.72 6.90
N TYR A 7 -18.62 -5.46 5.63
CA TYR A 7 -17.64 -5.15 4.60
C TYR A 7 -16.81 -3.90 4.94
N LEU A 8 -17.45 -2.83 5.42
CA LEU A 8 -16.77 -1.60 5.82
C LEU A 8 -15.85 -1.82 7.03
N ILE A 9 -16.32 -2.56 8.04
CA ILE A 9 -15.54 -2.83 9.26
C ILE A 9 -14.33 -3.70 8.92
N ILE A 10 -14.51 -4.80 8.17
CA ILE A 10 -13.42 -5.69 7.75
C ILE A 10 -12.40 -4.92 6.90
N SER A 11 -12.87 -4.15 5.93
CA SER A 11 -12.00 -3.32 5.07
C SER A 11 -11.20 -2.31 5.88
N ALA A 12 -11.81 -1.65 6.87
CA ALA A 12 -11.12 -0.72 7.75
C ALA A 12 -10.05 -1.41 8.60
N SER A 13 -10.36 -2.57 9.19
CA SER A 13 -9.38 -3.35 9.98
C SER A 13 -8.19 -3.80 9.13
N VAL A 14 -8.45 -4.31 7.93
CA VAL A 14 -7.42 -4.72 6.96
C VAL A 14 -6.55 -3.51 6.57
N LEU A 15 -7.16 -2.35 6.34
CA LEU A 15 -6.44 -1.14 5.99
C LEU A 15 -5.49 -0.69 7.09
N VAL A 16 -5.95 -0.69 8.36
CA VAL A 16 -5.12 -0.34 9.52
C VAL A 16 -3.97 -1.32 9.71
N TYR A 17 -4.24 -2.63 9.52
CA TYR A 17 -3.22 -3.67 9.61
C TYR A 17 -2.13 -3.51 8.54
N LEU A 18 -2.54 -3.25 7.28
CA LEU A 18 -1.63 -3.05 6.15
C LEU A 18 -0.83 -1.74 6.26
N ALA A 19 -1.45 -0.67 6.74
CA ALA A 19 -0.82 0.64 6.88
C ALA A 19 0.26 0.67 7.98
N LYS A 20 0.31 -0.36 8.83
CA LYS A 20 1.40 -0.62 9.77
C LYS A 20 1.75 0.59 10.66
N PHE A 21 0.73 1.31 11.16
CA PHE A 21 0.73 2.42 12.15
C PHE A 21 1.77 3.56 12.05
N ASP A 22 2.82 3.44 11.27
CA ASP A 22 4.04 4.20 11.55
C ASP A 22 4.00 5.61 10.97
N HIS A 23 3.35 5.88 9.82
CA HIS A 23 3.45 7.24 9.23
C HIS A 23 2.30 7.78 8.35
N TYR A 24 1.17 7.11 8.26
CA TYR A 24 0.20 7.48 7.23
C TYR A 24 -1.21 7.80 7.77
N GLY A 25 -1.37 9.04 8.26
CA GLY A 25 -2.63 9.57 8.79
C GLY A 25 -3.81 9.48 7.83
N LEU A 26 -3.56 9.46 6.51
CA LEU A 26 -4.60 9.27 5.49
C LEU A 26 -5.33 7.93 5.63
N TYR A 27 -4.62 6.81 5.88
CA TYR A 27 -5.28 5.50 5.99
C TYR A 27 -6.10 5.40 7.28
N ILE A 28 -5.63 6.01 8.38
CA ILE A 28 -6.40 6.10 9.63
C ILE A 28 -7.65 6.97 9.44
N ALA A 29 -7.55 8.10 8.73
CA ALA A 29 -8.71 8.94 8.43
C ALA A 29 -9.76 8.18 7.59
N ILE A 30 -9.32 7.42 6.58
CA ILE A 30 -10.18 6.59 5.73
C ILE A 30 -10.81 5.45 6.54
N ALA A 31 -10.04 4.77 7.40
CA ALA A 31 -10.55 3.71 8.26
C ALA A 31 -11.62 4.24 9.23
N LEU A 32 -11.38 5.39 9.87
CA LEU A 32 -12.37 6.05 10.72
C LEU A 32 -13.61 6.43 9.93
N PHE A 33 -13.45 6.98 8.73
CA PHE A 33 -14.56 7.33 7.85
C PHE A 33 -15.42 6.10 7.51
N TRP A 34 -14.82 4.95 7.19
CA TRP A 34 -15.55 3.72 6.91
C TRP A 34 -16.26 3.17 8.15
N VAL A 35 -15.62 3.20 9.33
CA VAL A 35 -16.23 2.76 10.60
C VAL A 35 -17.44 3.65 10.94
N ILE A 36 -17.31 4.97 10.85
CA ILE A 36 -18.42 5.90 11.12
C ILE A 36 -19.55 5.67 10.11
N SER A 37 -19.22 5.57 8.82
CA SER A 37 -20.21 5.36 7.74
C SER A 37 -20.93 4.01 7.82
N ALA A 38 -20.36 3.03 8.52
CA ALA A 38 -20.99 1.73 8.75
C ALA A 38 -22.24 1.84 9.65
N PHE A 39 -22.31 2.87 10.51
CA PHE A 39 -23.45 3.13 11.39
C PHE A 39 -24.44 4.17 10.82
N TYR A 40 -24.03 4.96 9.82
CA TYR A 40 -24.88 5.96 9.16
C TYR A 40 -25.28 5.53 7.75
N LYS A 41 -26.51 5.02 7.59
CA LYS A 41 -27.07 4.55 6.30
C LYS A 41 -26.84 5.45 5.07
N PRO A 42 -27.09 6.78 5.14
CA PRO A 42 -26.88 7.63 3.96
C PRO A 42 -25.40 7.74 3.57
N LEU A 43 -24.49 7.60 4.54
CA LEU A 43 -23.04 7.64 4.30
C LEU A 43 -22.48 6.29 3.85
N THR A 44 -23.15 5.17 4.16
CA THR A 44 -22.69 3.82 3.79
C THR A 44 -22.48 3.69 2.28
N SER A 45 -23.39 4.25 1.47
CA SER A 45 -23.27 4.21 0.00
C SER A 45 -22.05 5.00 -0.50
N ILE A 46 -21.83 6.19 0.08
CA ILE A 46 -20.68 7.05 -0.21
C ILE A 46 -19.37 6.38 0.21
N ALA A 47 -19.36 5.67 1.34
CA ALA A 47 -18.20 4.95 1.83
C ALA A 47 -17.80 3.76 0.94
N ILE A 48 -18.77 3.04 0.37
CA ILE A 48 -18.49 1.98 -0.60
C ILE A 48 -17.85 2.58 -1.86
N TRP A 49 -18.35 3.72 -2.34
CA TRP A 49 -17.73 4.43 -3.47
C TRP A 49 -16.32 4.90 -3.16
N SER A 50 -16.04 5.34 -1.93
CA SER A 50 -14.69 5.76 -1.56
C SER A 50 -13.70 4.59 -1.51
N ILE A 51 -14.14 3.36 -1.18
CA ILE A 51 -13.31 2.15 -1.31
C ILE A 51 -12.89 1.94 -2.77
N VAL A 52 -13.81 2.10 -3.72
CA VAL A 52 -13.51 1.93 -5.15
C VAL A 52 -12.47 2.94 -5.62
N VAL A 53 -12.66 4.22 -5.27
CA VAL A 53 -11.71 5.28 -5.61
C VAL A 53 -10.33 5.02 -4.99
N PHE A 54 -10.30 4.60 -3.73
CA PHE A 54 -9.07 4.31 -3.03
C PHE A 54 -8.30 3.14 -3.66
N MET A 55 -8.99 2.04 -3.98
CA MET A 55 -8.40 0.89 -4.67
C MET A 55 -7.93 1.25 -6.08
N ALA A 56 -8.68 2.08 -6.81
CA ALA A 56 -8.28 2.58 -8.12
C ALA A 56 -7.01 3.44 -8.03
N GLY A 57 -6.92 4.32 -7.03
CA GLY A 57 -5.72 5.11 -6.76
C GLY A 57 -4.50 4.23 -6.47
N PHE A 58 -4.66 3.19 -5.64
CA PHE A 58 -3.59 2.23 -5.36
C PHE A 58 -3.17 1.46 -6.61
N ALA A 59 -4.13 1.00 -7.42
CA ALA A 59 -3.87 0.32 -8.67
C ALA A 59 -3.12 1.22 -9.66
N LEU A 60 -3.52 2.48 -9.80
CA LEU A 60 -2.83 3.48 -10.62
C LEU A 60 -1.42 3.72 -10.13
N MET A 61 -1.22 3.93 -8.84
CA MET A 61 0.11 4.11 -8.26
C MET A 61 1.02 2.92 -8.56
N ARG A 62 0.45 1.71 -8.56
CA ARG A 62 1.17 0.48 -8.90
C ARG A 62 1.47 0.37 -10.40
N ILE A 63 0.54 0.72 -11.27
CA ILE A 63 0.75 0.75 -12.74
C ILE A 63 1.81 1.80 -13.09
N ILE A 64 1.70 3.01 -12.53
CA ILE A 64 2.68 4.09 -12.70
C ILE A 64 4.04 3.63 -12.19
N ASN A 65 4.11 3.01 -11.01
CA ASN A 65 5.37 2.50 -10.49
C ASN A 65 5.96 1.43 -11.43
N ILE A 66 5.17 0.51 -11.97
CA ILE A 66 5.64 -0.49 -12.95
C ILE A 66 6.12 0.18 -14.25
N ALA A 67 5.35 1.13 -14.79
CA ALA A 67 5.68 1.84 -16.02
C ALA A 67 6.93 2.73 -15.87
N ALA A 68 7.08 3.40 -14.72
CA ALA A 68 8.22 4.26 -14.43
C ALA A 68 9.48 3.47 -14.03
N SER A 69 9.33 2.33 -13.33
CA SER A 69 10.47 1.53 -12.89
C SER A 69 10.96 0.53 -13.93
N GLY A 70 10.13 0.11 -14.91
CA GLY A 70 10.48 -0.79 -16.01
C GLY A 70 10.89 -2.22 -15.60
N ILE A 71 11.45 -2.41 -14.40
CA ILE A 71 11.92 -3.63 -13.75
C ILE A 71 11.80 -3.39 -12.24
N PRO A 72 11.28 -4.35 -11.46
CA PRO A 72 11.08 -4.14 -10.02
C PRO A 72 12.41 -3.82 -9.33
N SER A 73 12.38 -2.77 -8.49
CA SER A 73 13.50 -2.25 -7.69
C SER A 73 14.21 -3.28 -6.80
N SER A 74 13.61 -4.46 -6.60
CA SER A 74 14.25 -5.62 -5.99
C SER A 74 15.47 -6.12 -6.77
N TYR A 75 15.50 -5.99 -8.11
CA TYR A 75 16.66 -6.34 -8.92
C TYR A 75 17.82 -5.35 -8.76
N TYR A 76 17.53 -4.04 -8.64
CA TYR A 76 18.56 -3.03 -8.38
C TYR A 76 19.27 -3.25 -7.05
N PHE A 77 18.53 -3.71 -6.02
CA PHE A 77 19.12 -3.99 -4.71
C PHE A 77 20.07 -5.20 -4.73
N ILE A 78 19.71 -6.25 -5.48
CA ILE A 78 20.53 -7.46 -5.65
C ILE A 78 21.74 -7.18 -6.55
N PHE A 79 21.54 -6.50 -7.68
CA PHE A 79 22.63 -6.16 -8.60
C PHE A 79 23.66 -5.25 -7.93
N ASN A 80 23.23 -4.22 -7.20
CA ASN A 80 24.16 -3.33 -6.50
C ASN A 80 24.94 -4.06 -5.39
N LYS A 81 24.31 -5.00 -4.67
CA LYS A 81 25.01 -5.87 -3.70
C LYS A 81 26.03 -6.79 -4.36
N ILE A 82 25.68 -7.43 -5.47
CA ILE A 82 26.59 -8.32 -6.21
C ILE A 82 27.76 -7.52 -6.80
N PHE A 83 27.49 -6.34 -7.36
CA PHE A 83 28.52 -5.45 -7.89
C PHE A 83 29.49 -4.96 -6.80
N LEU A 84 28.97 -4.55 -5.63
CA LEU A 84 29.79 -4.19 -4.48
C LEU A 84 30.63 -5.36 -3.95
N ALA A 85 30.06 -6.57 -3.90
CA ALA A 85 30.79 -7.77 -3.47
C ALA A 85 31.92 -8.14 -4.45
N MET A 86 31.68 -8.01 -5.77
CA MET A 86 32.72 -8.21 -6.78
C MET A 86 33.83 -7.15 -6.67
N LYS A 87 33.46 -5.88 -6.45
CA LYS A 87 34.43 -4.78 -6.26
C LYS A 87 35.27 -4.97 -4.99
N TYR A 88 34.65 -5.41 -3.90
CA TYR A 88 35.36 -5.71 -2.65
C TYR A 88 36.35 -6.87 -2.81
N LYS A 89 35.95 -7.93 -3.52
CA LYS A 89 36.82 -9.08 -3.80
C LYS A 89 38.02 -8.70 -4.69
N GLN A 90 37.81 -7.80 -5.65
CA GLN A 90 38.89 -7.24 -6.47
C GLN A 90 39.88 -6.37 -5.66
N TYR A 91 39.39 -5.57 -4.72
CA TYR A 91 40.25 -4.73 -3.87
C TYR A 91 41.10 -5.58 -2.92
N SER A 92 40.54 -6.67 -2.37
CA SER A 92 41.24 -7.60 -1.47
C SER A 92 42.29 -8.50 -2.16
N GLN A 93 42.34 -8.53 -3.49
CA GLN A 93 43.32 -9.33 -4.27
C GLN A 93 44.44 -8.47 -4.87
N ASN A 94 44.30 -7.14 -4.84
CA ASN A 94 45.28 -6.17 -5.33
C ASN A 94 46.01 -5.43 -4.18
N GLN A 95 45.87 -5.91 -2.94
CA GLN A 95 46.74 -5.60 -1.79
C GLN A 95 47.54 -6.86 -1.45
#